data_AF-A0AAX1NEW7-F1
#
_entry.id   AF-A0AAX1NEW7-F1
#
_cell.length_a   1.000
_cell.length_b   1.000
_cell.length_c   1.000
_cell.angle_alpha   90.00
_cell.angle_beta   90.00
_cell.angle_gamma   90.00
#
_symmetry.space_group_name_H-M   'P 1'
#
loop_
_entity.id
_entity.type
_entity.pdbx_description
1 polymer ?
#
loop_
_entity_poly.entity_id
_entity_poly.type
_entity_poly.pdbx_seq_one_letter_code
_entity_poly.pdbx_strand_id
1 'polypeptide(L)'
;MNRNKIILSLASLLFIIIAACKSVEMSSVDPVLEIGEVSYNGTIKRIIQNHCVTCHSGKRPTGDLDLTTYENVVDAIKTKDLLNLINNKNFPMPTTGLISKKERKAIQKWAENGFLRSSKKEKKEEEDTTAVTFEAPNLQPIDIDKNGFEFLEKMQGHWVGKIHLLGRDIPWFAFDFRAINSSQIHGLFEGGSMGNLFNTFFVADFKGTKTIMLRNGGILGGIYRTSYFVMTEADNDEYLFVDAYGGKQIMWVKISFKNDQMKMLTYTSKMGMKTPSKHIEFDGRKLHQDLAQNAAKKYQFPSKEVVKSFPQGMPLQDWGPEYPVVTSASYIMANDDYNYALLGEMSGDPIQIKDIKNIASLHLKFSREDLSKGKNIQVYLSRVPLTNEDTSFKSAYGYIEQEAMDEVLLFPEIDYRDQEFTLTYLHEGKCYITFVVDNNQDMVPSKGDYYSVSQELDLVGESNLEVNNITNTIN
;
A
#
# COMPACT_ATOMS: atom_id res chain seq x y z
N MET A 1 13.44 69.50 62.07
CA MET A 1 12.01 69.35 61.69
C MET A 1 11.85 68.03 60.96
N ASN A 2 10.72 67.39 61.19
CA ASN A 2 10.51 65.96 61.21
C ASN A 2 9.69 65.48 59.99
N ARG A 3 9.82 64.17 59.67
CA ARG A 3 8.91 63.25 58.92
C ARG A 3 9.12 63.15 57.41
N ASN A 4 9.65 62.04 56.88
CA ASN A 4 9.12 60.65 56.74
C ASN A 4 7.97 60.60 55.71
N LYS A 5 7.97 59.74 54.67
CA LYS A 5 7.92 58.25 54.70
C LYS A 5 8.31 57.65 53.31
N ILE A 6 9.20 56.63 53.21
CA ILE A 6 8.98 55.14 53.09
C ILE A 6 8.37 54.75 51.71
N ILE A 7 8.92 53.90 50.82
CA ILE A 7 9.32 52.46 50.87
C ILE A 7 10.38 52.19 49.76
N LEU A 8 11.65 51.86 50.07
CA LEU A 8 12.31 50.55 50.25
C LEU A 8 12.45 49.65 48.99
N SER A 9 13.66 49.70 48.40
CA SER A 9 14.20 48.75 47.41
C SER A 9 15.15 47.73 48.06
N LEU A 10 15.19 46.54 47.46
CA LEU A 10 16.26 45.55 47.38
C LEU A 10 17.44 45.64 48.38
N ALA A 11 17.57 44.61 49.21
CA ALA A 11 18.72 43.69 49.24
C ALA A 11 18.75 42.95 50.59
N SER A 12 18.71 41.61 50.56
CA SER A 12 19.30 40.84 51.65
C SER A 12 19.95 39.57 51.11
N LEU A 13 21.27 39.55 51.27
CA LEU A 13 22.19 38.42 51.20
C LEU A 13 21.56 37.10 51.67
N LEU A 14 21.64 36.07 50.82
CA LEU A 14 21.39 34.69 51.21
C LEU A 14 22.74 33.98 51.46
N PHE A 15 22.82 33.40 52.66
CA PHE A 15 23.91 32.59 53.19
C PHE A 15 24.30 31.43 52.28
N ILE A 16 25.61 31.27 52.05
CA ILE A 16 26.22 30.08 51.46
C ILE A 16 26.43 29.06 52.59
N ILE A 17 25.70 27.94 52.53
CA ILE A 17 26.00 26.73 53.30
C ILE A 17 26.51 25.67 52.31
N ILE A 18 27.76 25.26 52.52
CA ILE A 18 28.44 24.23 51.76
C ILE A 18 27.99 22.88 52.36
N ALA A 19 27.17 22.14 51.62
CA ALA A 19 26.89 20.73 51.91
C ALA A 19 27.47 19.88 50.77
N ALA A 20 28.46 19.08 51.11
CA ALA A 20 29.10 18.13 50.20
C ALA A 20 28.12 17.00 49.84
N CYS A 21 27.55 17.04 48.62
CA CYS A 21 26.93 15.88 48.01
C CYS A 21 27.98 15.14 47.16
N LYS A 22 28.32 13.92 47.57
CA LYS A 22 29.01 12.95 46.72
C LYS A 22 28.17 12.75 45.46
N SER A 23 28.73 13.05 44.29
CA SER A 23 28.17 12.64 43.02
C SER A 23 28.24 11.12 42.94
N VAL A 24 27.10 10.46 43.12
CA VAL A 24 26.93 9.09 42.62
C VAL A 24 26.78 9.24 41.12
N GLU A 25 27.79 8.82 40.37
CA GLU A 25 27.68 8.60 38.94
C GLU A 25 26.59 7.55 38.71
N MET A 26 25.37 8.00 38.46
CA MET A 26 24.32 7.14 37.96
C MET A 26 24.60 6.95 36.48
N SER A 27 25.41 5.93 36.17
CA SER A 27 25.57 5.45 34.80
C SER A 27 24.18 5.10 34.29
N SER A 28 23.63 5.90 33.39
CA SER A 28 22.44 5.53 32.62
C SER A 28 22.87 4.44 31.64
N VAL A 29 23.04 3.22 32.16
CA VAL A 29 23.08 2.03 31.33
C VAL A 29 21.66 1.88 30.80
N ASP A 30 21.46 2.36 29.58
CA ASP A 30 20.35 2.00 28.69
C ASP A 30 20.08 0.50 28.92
N PRO A 31 18.86 0.08 29.37
CA PRO A 31 18.61 -1.32 29.67
C PRO A 31 19.06 -2.15 28.48
N VAL A 32 19.97 -3.10 28.72
CA VAL A 32 20.51 -3.97 27.68
C VAL A 32 19.31 -4.70 27.09
N LEU A 33 18.89 -4.27 25.89
CA LEU A 33 17.92 -4.97 25.08
C LEU A 33 18.52 -6.34 24.79
N GLU A 34 18.20 -7.33 25.62
CA GLU A 34 18.60 -8.70 25.39
C GLU A 34 17.85 -9.20 24.15
N ILE A 35 18.60 -9.32 23.07
CA ILE A 35 18.16 -10.03 21.87
C ILE A 35 18.66 -11.45 22.05
N GLY A 36 17.77 -12.44 21.93
CA GLY A 36 18.11 -13.86 22.03
C GLY A 36 19.06 -14.34 20.93
N GLU A 37 19.13 -15.65 20.70
CA GLU A 37 19.77 -16.18 19.49
C GLU A 37 19.03 -15.64 18.26
N VAL A 38 19.77 -15.15 17.26
CA VAL A 38 19.22 -14.57 16.05
C VAL A 38 19.70 -15.38 14.86
N SER A 39 18.76 -15.90 14.09
CA SER A 39 18.99 -16.59 12.82
C SER A 39 18.31 -15.84 11.67
N TYR A 40 18.69 -16.18 10.45
CA TYR A 40 18.01 -15.64 9.28
C TYR A 40 16.55 -16.06 9.24
N ASN A 41 16.29 -17.37 9.25
CA ASN A 41 14.94 -17.93 9.14
C ASN A 41 14.04 -17.50 10.30
N GLY A 42 14.55 -17.49 11.53
CA GLY A 42 13.74 -17.21 12.72
C GLY A 42 13.48 -15.72 12.99
N THR A 43 14.36 -14.82 12.55
CA THR A 43 14.23 -13.38 12.89
C THR A 43 14.50 -12.45 11.72
N ILE A 44 15.65 -12.54 11.06
CA ILE A 44 16.08 -11.50 10.11
C ILE A 44 15.22 -11.48 8.86
N LYS A 45 14.85 -12.64 8.33
CA LYS A 45 14.04 -12.75 7.12
C LYS A 45 12.76 -11.93 7.21
N ARG A 46 12.01 -12.08 8.31
CA ARG A 46 10.78 -11.29 8.55
C ARG A 46 11.05 -9.79 8.63
N ILE A 47 12.14 -9.37 9.26
CA ILE A 47 12.52 -7.94 9.33
C ILE A 47 12.79 -7.40 7.91
N ILE A 48 13.60 -8.11 7.13
CA ILE A 48 13.94 -7.72 5.76
C ILE A 48 12.69 -7.68 4.87
N GLN A 49 11.83 -8.69 4.96
CA GLN A 49 10.60 -8.76 4.17
C GLN A 49 9.62 -7.62 4.49
N ASN A 50 9.51 -7.24 5.77
CA ASN A 50 8.57 -6.21 6.20
C ASN A 50 8.99 -4.78 5.91
N HIS A 51 10.31 -4.53 5.88
CA HIS A 51 10.83 -3.17 5.83
C HIS A 51 11.66 -2.88 4.59
N CYS A 52 12.25 -3.89 3.94
CA CYS A 52 13.22 -3.68 2.89
C CYS A 52 12.70 -4.13 1.52
N VAL A 53 12.11 -5.33 1.45
CA VAL A 53 11.76 -6.00 0.19
C VAL A 53 10.79 -5.17 -0.67
N THR A 54 9.88 -4.39 -0.08
CA THR A 54 8.95 -3.54 -0.85
C THR A 54 9.65 -2.67 -1.90
N CYS A 55 10.82 -2.11 -1.56
CA CYS A 55 11.59 -1.27 -2.49
C CYS A 55 12.82 -2.01 -3.06
N HIS A 56 13.31 -3.04 -2.36
CA HIS A 56 14.53 -3.77 -2.69
C HIS A 56 14.23 -5.20 -3.12
N SER A 57 13.42 -5.36 -4.16
CA SER A 57 13.07 -6.68 -4.71
C SER A 57 12.75 -6.66 -6.20
N GLY A 58 12.70 -7.87 -6.77
CA GLY A 58 12.21 -8.11 -8.12
C GLY A 58 13.19 -7.63 -9.20
N LYS A 59 12.66 -7.37 -10.40
CA LYS A 59 13.41 -6.86 -11.57
C LYS A 59 13.91 -5.43 -11.41
N ARG A 60 13.30 -4.65 -10.50
CA ARG A 60 13.51 -3.19 -10.39
C ARG A 60 13.81 -2.75 -8.97
N PRO A 61 14.79 -3.35 -8.28
CA PRO A 61 15.11 -2.95 -6.93
C PRO A 61 15.64 -1.51 -6.93
N THR A 62 15.18 -0.72 -5.96
CA THR A 62 15.66 0.64 -5.73
C THR A 62 17.16 0.60 -5.46
N GLY A 63 17.92 1.43 -6.19
CA GLY A 63 19.38 1.48 -6.09
C GLY A 63 20.08 0.20 -6.54
N ASP A 64 19.42 -0.61 -7.39
CA ASP A 64 19.89 -1.90 -7.88
C ASP A 64 20.31 -2.86 -6.74
N LEU A 65 19.63 -2.74 -5.60
CA LEU A 65 19.85 -3.54 -4.40
C LEU A 65 18.66 -4.48 -4.17
N ASP A 66 18.80 -5.73 -4.55
CA ASP A 66 17.83 -6.79 -4.22
C ASP A 66 18.13 -7.37 -2.84
N LEU A 67 17.11 -7.53 -1.98
CA LEU A 67 17.21 -8.08 -0.62
C LEU A 67 16.29 -9.29 -0.41
N THR A 68 15.85 -9.94 -1.49
CA THR A 68 14.89 -11.06 -1.43
C THR A 68 15.48 -12.38 -0.89
N THR A 69 16.79 -12.60 -1.04
CA THR A 69 17.45 -13.86 -0.66
C THR A 69 18.38 -13.70 0.55
N TYR A 70 18.70 -14.82 1.22
CA TYR A 70 19.69 -14.84 2.30
C TYR A 70 21.03 -14.29 1.81
N GLU A 71 21.48 -14.78 0.66
CA GLU A 71 22.76 -14.46 0.06
C GLU A 71 22.85 -12.96 -0.26
N ASN A 72 21.79 -12.38 -0.82
CA ASN A 72 21.74 -10.96 -1.14
C ASN A 72 21.75 -10.07 0.11
N VAL A 73 21.06 -10.48 1.19
CA VAL A 73 21.10 -9.73 2.46
C VAL A 73 22.49 -9.79 3.09
N VAL A 74 23.16 -10.95 3.04
CA VAL A 74 24.54 -11.09 3.53
C VAL A 74 25.50 -10.24 2.70
N ASP A 75 25.37 -10.24 1.38
CA ASP A 75 26.17 -9.37 0.50
C ASP A 75 25.93 -7.89 0.83
N ALA A 76 24.67 -7.46 0.95
CA ALA A 76 24.32 -6.08 1.27
C ALA A 76 24.96 -5.59 2.59
N ILE A 77 25.03 -6.44 3.61
CA ILE A 77 25.70 -6.11 4.87
C ILE A 77 27.22 -6.02 4.69
N LYS A 78 27.82 -6.91 3.90
CA LYS A 78 29.27 -6.98 3.71
C LYS A 78 29.83 -5.93 2.76
N THR A 79 29.07 -5.58 1.72
CA THR A 79 29.59 -4.83 0.55
C THR A 79 28.82 -3.56 0.24
N LYS A 80 27.57 -3.42 0.72
CA LYS A 80 26.66 -2.30 0.41
C LYS A 80 26.30 -1.43 1.62
N ASP A 81 27.04 -1.57 2.71
CA ASP A 81 26.92 -0.74 3.92
C ASP A 81 25.52 -0.72 4.57
N LEU A 82 24.77 -1.83 4.46
CA LEU A 82 23.39 -1.91 4.96
C LEU A 82 23.27 -1.52 6.44
N LEU A 83 24.23 -1.91 7.28
CA LEU A 83 24.19 -1.62 8.72
C LEU A 83 24.26 -0.12 9.02
N ASN A 84 25.06 0.66 8.27
CA ASN A 84 25.10 2.10 8.46
C ASN A 84 23.83 2.77 7.93
N LEU A 85 23.33 2.32 6.77
CA LEU A 85 22.12 2.87 6.15
C LEU A 85 20.90 2.75 7.07
N ILE A 86 20.68 1.58 7.69
CA ILE A 86 19.56 1.38 8.62
C ILE A 86 19.73 2.17 9.93
N ASN A 87 20.91 2.74 10.21
CA ASN A 87 21.18 3.58 11.38
C ASN A 87 21.22 5.08 11.05
N ASN A 88 21.12 5.47 9.78
CA ASN A 88 21.28 6.85 9.34
C ASN A 88 19.98 7.65 9.57
N LYS A 89 19.97 8.54 10.57
CA LYS A 89 18.79 9.37 10.87
C LYS A 89 18.51 10.46 9.83
N ASN A 90 19.54 10.91 9.11
CA ASN A 90 19.41 11.99 8.13
C ASN A 90 18.88 11.45 6.79
N PHE A 91 19.24 10.21 6.47
CA PHE A 91 18.76 9.49 5.29
C PHE A 91 18.24 8.12 5.73
N PRO A 92 17.08 8.09 6.42
CA PRO A 92 16.57 6.86 6.99
C PRO A 92 16.28 5.86 5.88
N MET A 93 16.63 4.60 6.14
CA MET A 93 16.17 3.45 5.38
C MET A 93 15.38 2.53 6.30
N PRO A 94 14.07 2.31 6.05
CA PRO A 94 13.28 2.84 4.92
C PRO A 94 13.09 4.36 4.95
N THR A 95 12.80 4.96 3.79
CA THR A 95 12.66 6.41 3.62
C THR A 95 11.46 7.01 4.35
N THR A 96 10.61 6.16 4.94
CA THR A 96 9.48 6.53 5.80
C THR A 96 9.89 6.68 7.27
N GLY A 97 11.13 6.36 7.62
CA GLY A 97 11.67 6.43 8.98
C GLY A 97 12.44 5.18 9.38
N LEU A 98 13.25 5.30 10.43
CA LEU A 98 14.07 4.20 10.92
C LEU A 98 13.22 3.04 11.45
N ILE A 99 13.61 1.82 11.10
CA ILE A 99 13.14 0.61 11.78
C ILE A 99 13.53 0.61 13.27
N SER A 100 12.82 -0.19 14.07
CA SER A 100 12.94 -0.13 15.52
C SER A 100 14.38 -0.43 15.99
N LYS A 101 14.79 0.18 17.11
CA LYS A 101 16.12 -0.07 17.71
C LYS A 101 16.36 -1.57 17.97
N LYS A 102 15.29 -2.31 18.31
CA LYS A 102 15.35 -3.76 18.53
C LYS A 102 15.66 -4.52 17.23
N GLU A 103 14.99 -4.19 16.13
CA GLU A 103 15.22 -4.82 14.83
C GLU A 103 16.62 -4.50 14.28
N ARG A 104 17.05 -3.24 14.35
CA ARG A 104 18.41 -2.84 13.94
C ARG A 104 19.49 -3.61 14.71
N LYS A 105 19.33 -3.69 16.03
CA LYS A 105 20.25 -4.47 16.87
C LYS A 105 20.18 -5.97 16.57
N ALA A 106 19.05 -6.52 16.13
CA ALA A 106 18.95 -7.91 15.73
C ALA A 106 19.76 -8.19 14.45
N ILE A 107 19.66 -7.33 13.43
CA ILE A 107 20.45 -7.43 12.19
C ILE A 107 21.94 -7.32 12.50
N GLN A 108 22.33 -6.32 13.31
CA GLN A 108 23.70 -6.15 13.79
C GLN A 108 24.23 -7.42 14.47
N LYS A 109 23.50 -7.93 15.46
CA LYS A 109 23.89 -9.14 16.21
C LYS A 109 24.00 -10.37 15.31
N TRP A 110 23.11 -10.51 14.33
CA TRP A 110 23.17 -11.62 13.37
C TRP A 110 24.41 -11.56 12.48
N ALA A 111 24.80 -10.35 12.04
CA ALA A 111 26.03 -10.14 11.28
C ALA A 111 27.28 -10.45 12.13
N GLU A 112 27.31 -9.97 13.37
CA GLU A 112 28.39 -10.24 14.34
C GLU A 112 28.52 -11.73 14.67
N ASN A 113 27.41 -12.47 14.67
CA ASN A 113 27.35 -13.91 14.91
C ASN A 113 27.61 -14.76 13.66
N GLY A 114 28.13 -14.18 12.57
CA GLY A 114 28.53 -14.92 11.37
C GLY A 114 27.38 -15.37 10.47
N PHE A 115 26.27 -14.64 10.46
CA PHE A 115 25.13 -14.84 9.56
C PHE A 115 24.45 -16.21 9.70
N LEU A 116 24.15 -16.65 10.91
CA LEU A 116 23.51 -17.95 11.15
C LEU A 116 22.20 -18.11 10.34
N ARG A 117 22.11 -19.12 9.45
CA ARG A 117 20.91 -19.32 8.62
C ARG A 117 19.69 -19.80 9.42
N SER A 118 19.90 -20.74 10.35
CA SER A 118 18.83 -21.31 11.20
C SER A 118 19.37 -21.62 12.61
N SER A 119 18.53 -21.46 13.63
CA SER A 119 18.91 -21.74 15.04
C SER A 119 18.80 -23.24 15.38
N LYS A 120 19.44 -23.66 16.49
CA LYS A 120 19.33 -25.06 16.99
C LYS A 120 17.93 -25.41 17.49
N LYS A 121 17.13 -24.41 17.88
CA LYS A 121 15.71 -24.59 18.25
C LYS A 121 14.84 -24.82 17.02
N GLU A 122 15.06 -24.06 15.94
CA GLU A 122 14.37 -24.25 14.65
C GLU A 122 14.60 -25.66 14.08
N LYS A 123 15.83 -26.19 14.20
CA LYS A 123 16.15 -27.57 13.79
C LYS A 123 15.43 -28.65 14.61
N LYS A 124 14.99 -28.35 15.83
CA LYS A 124 14.17 -29.26 16.65
C LYS A 124 12.68 -29.14 16.33
N GLU A 125 12.20 -27.95 15.96
CA GLU A 125 10.82 -27.74 15.51
C GLU A 125 10.54 -28.39 14.15
N GLU A 126 11.56 -28.58 13.28
CA GLU A 126 11.44 -29.43 12.08
C GLU A 126 11.25 -30.93 12.39
N GLU A 127 11.62 -31.41 13.59
CA GLU A 127 11.41 -32.80 14.04
C GLU A 127 10.24 -32.95 15.03
N ASP A 128 9.71 -31.85 15.58
CA ASP A 128 8.62 -31.84 16.56
C ASP A 128 7.28 -31.54 15.89
N THR A 129 6.48 -32.58 15.64
CA THR A 129 5.16 -32.50 15.03
C THR A 129 4.10 -31.78 15.88
N THR A 130 4.43 -31.16 17.02
CA THR A 130 3.51 -30.25 17.70
C THR A 130 3.56 -28.86 17.06
N ALA A 131 3.14 -28.79 15.79
CA ALA A 131 2.90 -27.53 15.11
C ALA A 131 1.99 -26.66 15.99
N VAL A 132 2.37 -25.40 16.22
CA VAL A 132 1.47 -24.41 16.82
C VAL A 132 0.26 -24.31 15.89
N THR A 133 -0.84 -24.96 16.25
CA THR A 133 -2.06 -24.93 15.45
C THR A 133 -2.61 -23.53 15.51
N PHE A 134 -2.51 -22.82 14.39
CA PHE A 134 -3.24 -21.58 14.21
C PHE A 134 -4.74 -21.88 14.32
N GLU A 135 -5.38 -21.36 15.37
CA GLU A 135 -6.83 -21.38 15.49
C GLU A 135 -7.40 -20.15 14.79
N ALA A 136 -8.11 -20.39 13.68
CA ALA A 136 -8.77 -19.32 12.95
C ALA A 136 -9.83 -18.65 13.85
N PRO A 137 -9.82 -17.32 14.04
CA PRO A 137 -10.88 -16.60 14.73
C PRO A 137 -12.27 -16.96 14.19
N ASN A 138 -13.22 -17.12 15.11
CA ASN A 138 -14.62 -17.29 14.77
C ASN A 138 -15.25 -15.94 14.40
N LEU A 139 -15.01 -15.48 13.17
CA LEU A 139 -15.61 -14.27 12.64
C LEU A 139 -17.13 -14.42 12.48
N GLN A 140 -17.87 -13.42 12.93
CA GLN A 140 -19.32 -13.32 12.72
C GLN A 140 -19.57 -12.38 11.52
N PRO A 141 -19.89 -12.91 10.33
CA PRO A 141 -20.22 -12.08 9.16
C PRO A 141 -21.55 -11.35 9.36
N ILE A 142 -21.66 -10.14 8.81
CA ILE A 142 -22.93 -9.42 8.69
C ILE A 142 -23.80 -10.08 7.62
N ASP A 143 -25.02 -10.46 7.99
CA ASP A 143 -26.04 -10.94 7.07
C ASP A 143 -26.66 -9.78 6.29
N ILE A 144 -26.30 -9.66 5.01
CA ILE A 144 -26.74 -8.55 4.15
C ILE A 144 -28.20 -8.67 3.73
N ASP A 145 -28.89 -9.77 4.02
CA ASP A 145 -30.34 -9.81 3.91
C ASP A 145 -31.02 -8.99 5.01
N LYS A 146 -30.30 -8.66 6.10
CA LYS A 146 -30.80 -7.86 7.22
C LYS A 146 -30.23 -6.44 7.29
N ASN A 147 -28.92 -6.27 7.09
CA ASN A 147 -28.25 -4.97 7.26
C ASN A 147 -26.91 -4.92 6.49
N GLY A 148 -26.42 -3.72 6.17
CA GLY A 148 -25.08 -3.49 5.63
C GLY A 148 -24.96 -3.62 4.12
N PHE A 149 -26.06 -3.94 3.42
CA PHE A 149 -26.06 -4.07 1.96
C PHE A 149 -25.88 -2.72 1.25
N GLU A 150 -26.37 -1.64 1.85
CA GLU A 150 -26.25 -0.27 1.37
C GLU A 150 -24.80 0.21 1.25
N PHE A 151 -23.84 -0.48 1.89
CA PHE A 151 -22.40 -0.25 1.70
C PHE A 151 -22.01 -0.21 0.22
N LEU A 152 -22.51 -1.15 -0.58
CA LEU A 152 -22.16 -1.27 -2.00
C LEU A 152 -22.58 -0.03 -2.81
N GLU A 153 -23.77 0.51 -2.51
CA GLU A 153 -24.27 1.74 -3.12
C GLU A 153 -23.49 2.97 -2.64
N LYS A 154 -23.09 3.01 -1.36
CA LYS A 154 -22.33 4.13 -0.79
C LYS A 154 -20.91 4.19 -1.31
N MET A 155 -20.25 3.04 -1.40
CA MET A 155 -18.84 2.91 -1.76
C MET A 155 -18.56 3.25 -3.23
N GLN A 156 -19.52 3.01 -4.14
CA GLN A 156 -19.33 3.39 -5.55
C GLN A 156 -19.10 4.91 -5.69
N GLY A 157 -18.17 5.28 -6.56
CA GLY A 157 -17.84 6.67 -6.86
C GLY A 157 -16.37 6.89 -7.16
N HIS A 158 -16.10 8.06 -7.74
CA HIS A 158 -14.76 8.61 -7.82
C HIS A 158 -14.48 9.40 -6.53
N TRP A 159 -13.53 8.95 -5.74
CA TRP A 159 -13.20 9.54 -4.45
C TRP A 159 -11.86 10.23 -4.52
N VAL A 160 -11.85 11.54 -4.34
CA VAL A 160 -10.63 12.37 -4.40
C VAL A 160 -10.39 13.03 -3.05
N GLY A 161 -9.15 12.98 -2.57
CA GLY A 161 -8.80 13.61 -1.30
C GLY A 161 -7.37 13.34 -0.88
N LYS A 162 -7.10 13.39 0.43
CA LYS A 162 -5.76 13.20 0.98
C LYS A 162 -5.60 11.78 1.50
N ILE A 163 -4.38 11.27 1.46
CA ILE A 163 -4.04 9.96 1.99
C ILE A 163 -2.80 10.04 2.87
N HIS A 164 -2.84 9.40 4.03
CA HIS A 164 -1.68 9.03 4.80
C HIS A 164 -1.29 7.60 4.43
N LEU A 165 -0.18 7.43 3.72
CA LEU A 165 0.29 6.14 3.22
C LEU A 165 1.71 5.90 3.72
N LEU A 166 1.91 4.76 4.40
CA LEU A 166 3.24 4.33 4.87
C LEU A 166 3.99 5.40 5.70
N GLY A 167 3.29 6.21 6.49
CA GLY A 167 3.90 7.25 7.33
C GLY A 167 4.11 8.60 6.64
N ARG A 168 3.63 8.76 5.41
CA ARG A 168 3.69 10.02 4.64
C ARG A 168 2.30 10.54 4.36
N ASP A 169 2.14 11.86 4.46
CA ASP A 169 0.92 12.55 4.03
C ASP A 169 1.08 12.96 2.56
N ILE A 170 0.16 12.50 1.73
CA ILE A 170 0.06 12.85 0.31
C ILE A 170 -1.21 13.71 0.15
N PRO A 171 -1.08 14.94 -0.37
CA PRO A 171 -2.17 15.92 -0.35
C PRO A 171 -3.30 15.60 -1.31
N TRP A 172 -3.05 14.77 -2.32
CA TRP A 172 -4.00 14.39 -3.34
C TRP A 172 -3.85 12.90 -3.68
N PHE A 173 -4.97 12.20 -3.78
CA PHE A 173 -5.09 10.81 -4.15
C PHE A 173 -6.51 10.55 -4.65
N ALA A 174 -6.64 9.62 -5.59
CA ALA A 174 -7.93 9.23 -6.16
C ALA A 174 -8.15 7.72 -6.07
N PHE A 175 -9.38 7.33 -5.73
CA PHE A 175 -9.89 5.97 -5.95
C PHE A 175 -11.08 6.02 -6.88
N ASP A 176 -11.09 5.19 -7.92
CA ASP A 176 -12.24 5.03 -8.81
C ASP A 176 -12.93 3.67 -8.57
N PHE A 177 -13.96 3.68 -7.72
CA PHE A 177 -14.74 2.49 -7.39
C PHE A 177 -16.00 2.42 -8.25
N ARG A 178 -16.03 1.50 -9.22
CA ARG A 178 -17.20 1.28 -10.08
C ARG A 178 -17.65 -0.17 -10.07
N ALA A 179 -18.94 -0.36 -10.31
CA ALA A 179 -19.50 -1.68 -10.51
C ALA A 179 -18.89 -2.31 -11.76
N ILE A 180 -18.49 -3.58 -11.66
CA ILE A 180 -18.04 -4.40 -12.79
C ILE A 180 -19.03 -5.51 -13.12
N ASN A 181 -20.01 -5.76 -12.24
CA ASN A 181 -21.20 -6.57 -12.47
C ASN A 181 -22.27 -6.21 -11.41
N SER A 182 -23.35 -7.00 -11.33
CA SER A 182 -24.48 -6.78 -10.43
C SER A 182 -24.12 -6.80 -8.95
N SER A 183 -23.02 -7.44 -8.54
CA SER A 183 -22.68 -7.69 -7.13
C SER A 183 -21.23 -7.41 -6.75
N GLN A 184 -20.47 -6.72 -7.61
CA GLN A 184 -19.06 -6.38 -7.39
C GLN A 184 -18.75 -4.94 -7.77
N ILE A 185 -18.01 -4.26 -6.89
CA ILE A 185 -17.31 -3.01 -7.21
C ILE A 185 -15.81 -3.24 -7.15
N HIS A 186 -15.09 -2.58 -8.05
CA HIS A 186 -13.65 -2.69 -8.18
C HIS A 186 -13.04 -1.30 -8.21
N GLY A 187 -11.86 -1.15 -7.61
CA GLY A 187 -11.08 0.08 -7.69
C GLY A 187 -9.59 -0.21 -7.64
N LEU A 188 -8.86 0.43 -8.53
CA LEU A 188 -7.40 0.46 -8.57
C LEU A 188 -6.89 1.64 -7.73
N PHE A 189 -5.73 1.50 -7.09
CA PHE A 189 -5.16 2.57 -6.27
C PHE A 189 -3.68 2.84 -6.51
N GLU A 190 -2.91 1.81 -6.86
CA GLU A 190 -1.49 1.94 -7.18
C GLU A 190 -1.24 1.15 -8.44
N GLY A 191 -0.45 1.68 -9.38
CA GLY A 191 -0.23 1.06 -10.68
C GLY A 191 1.16 1.36 -11.24
N GLY A 192 1.62 0.54 -12.19
CA GLY A 192 2.87 0.74 -12.89
C GLY A 192 3.95 -0.30 -12.55
N SER A 193 5.20 0.02 -12.86
CA SER A 193 6.31 -0.94 -12.87
C SER A 193 6.65 -1.51 -11.49
N MET A 194 6.36 -0.76 -10.42
CA MET A 194 6.63 -1.16 -9.04
C MET A 194 5.47 -1.95 -8.42
N GLY A 195 4.25 -1.78 -8.92
CA GLY A 195 3.12 -2.56 -8.49
C GLY A 195 1.82 -2.15 -9.17
N ASN A 196 0.85 -3.05 -9.17
CA ASN A 196 -0.51 -2.75 -9.57
C ASN A 196 -1.48 -3.43 -8.59
N LEU A 197 -2.08 -2.59 -7.75
CA LEU A 197 -2.83 -2.94 -6.55
C LEU A 197 -4.28 -2.44 -6.64
N PHE A 198 -5.19 -3.28 -6.17
CA PHE A 198 -6.62 -3.08 -6.25
C PHE A 198 -7.34 -3.40 -4.94
N ASN A 199 -8.59 -2.94 -4.85
CA ASN A 199 -9.58 -3.35 -3.88
C ASN A 199 -10.86 -3.74 -4.62
N THR A 200 -11.42 -4.90 -4.28
CA THR A 200 -12.71 -5.38 -4.83
C THR A 200 -13.65 -5.71 -3.68
N PHE A 201 -14.82 -5.10 -3.64
CA PHE A 201 -15.89 -5.49 -2.73
C PHE A 201 -16.92 -6.30 -3.48
N PHE A 202 -17.35 -7.42 -2.91
CA PHE A 202 -18.24 -8.35 -3.58
C PHE A 202 -19.17 -9.07 -2.60
N VAL A 203 -20.37 -9.41 -3.07
CA VAL A 203 -21.27 -10.28 -2.32
C VAL A 203 -20.73 -11.71 -2.34
N ALA A 204 -20.61 -12.31 -1.16
CA ALA A 204 -20.12 -13.66 -0.96
C ALA A 204 -21.02 -14.43 0.01
N ASP A 205 -20.99 -15.75 -0.09
CA ASP A 205 -21.41 -16.62 1.02
C ASP A 205 -20.16 -16.97 1.84
N PHE A 206 -20.15 -16.61 3.12
CA PHE A 206 -19.07 -16.94 4.05
C PHE A 206 -19.64 -17.71 5.23
N LYS A 207 -19.26 -18.98 5.35
CA LYS A 207 -19.73 -19.90 6.40
C LYS A 207 -21.27 -20.02 6.47
N GLY A 208 -21.95 -19.98 5.32
CA GLY A 208 -23.41 -20.07 5.22
C GLY A 208 -24.14 -18.73 5.39
N THR A 209 -23.40 -17.64 5.62
CA THR A 209 -23.97 -16.29 5.72
C THR A 209 -23.65 -15.49 4.47
N LYS A 210 -24.69 -14.98 3.82
CA LYS A 210 -24.54 -14.02 2.73
C LYS A 210 -24.05 -12.69 3.29
N THR A 211 -22.89 -12.24 2.84
CA THR A 211 -22.21 -11.03 3.34
C THR A 211 -21.48 -10.29 2.22
N ILE A 212 -20.85 -9.15 2.54
CA ILE A 212 -19.91 -8.48 1.63
C ILE A 212 -18.49 -8.80 2.11
N MET A 213 -17.64 -9.19 1.17
CA MET A 213 -16.22 -9.39 1.40
C MET A 213 -15.40 -8.37 0.61
N LEU A 214 -14.24 -8.02 1.15
CA LEU A 214 -13.22 -7.22 0.47
C LEU A 214 -12.06 -8.13 0.08
N ARG A 215 -11.66 -8.07 -1.18
CA ARG A 215 -10.40 -8.60 -1.69
C ARG A 215 -9.45 -7.44 -1.96
N ASN A 216 -8.39 -7.34 -1.17
CA ASN A 216 -7.28 -6.43 -1.42
C ASN A 216 -6.14 -7.22 -2.05
N GLY A 217 -5.47 -6.67 -3.05
CA GLY A 217 -4.21 -7.24 -3.48
C GLY A 217 -3.74 -6.78 -4.85
N GLY A 218 -2.82 -7.55 -5.42
CA GLY A 218 -2.16 -7.23 -6.68
C GLY A 218 -0.69 -7.65 -6.64
N ILE A 219 0.14 -7.03 -7.47
CA ILE A 219 1.59 -7.25 -7.45
C ILE A 219 2.24 -6.00 -6.87
N LEU A 220 3.20 -6.19 -5.96
CA LEU A 220 4.07 -5.14 -5.45
C LEU A 220 5.49 -5.68 -5.37
N GLY A 221 6.45 -5.00 -5.99
CA GLY A 221 7.85 -5.44 -6.05
C GLY A 221 8.03 -6.81 -6.72
N GLY A 222 7.11 -7.22 -7.61
CA GLY A 222 7.12 -8.55 -8.24
C GLY A 222 6.56 -9.68 -7.39
N ILE A 223 5.99 -9.34 -6.25
CA ILE A 223 5.35 -10.31 -5.37
C ILE A 223 3.85 -10.11 -5.50
N TYR A 224 3.18 -11.12 -6.05
CA TYR A 224 1.73 -11.24 -6.01
C TYR A 224 1.29 -11.48 -4.57
N ARG A 225 0.35 -10.66 -4.09
CA ARG A 225 -0.18 -10.72 -2.73
C ARG A 225 -1.66 -10.39 -2.76
N THR A 226 -2.50 -11.29 -2.23
CA THR A 226 -3.91 -11.00 -2.01
C THR A 226 -4.38 -11.41 -0.62
N SER A 227 -5.35 -10.67 -0.13
CA SER A 227 -5.91 -10.77 1.22
C SER A 227 -7.41 -10.58 1.18
N TYR A 228 -8.11 -11.33 2.02
CA TYR A 228 -9.57 -11.35 2.07
C TYR A 228 -10.06 -10.88 3.42
N PHE A 229 -11.13 -10.10 3.40
CA PHE A 229 -11.75 -9.55 4.58
C PHE A 229 -13.25 -9.80 4.54
N VAL A 230 -13.83 -10.06 5.71
CA VAL A 230 -15.26 -10.27 5.92
C VAL A 230 -15.85 -9.04 6.60
N MET A 231 -17.00 -8.55 6.14
CA MET A 231 -17.73 -7.51 6.85
C MET A 231 -18.27 -8.05 8.18
N THR A 232 -17.79 -7.52 9.30
CA THR A 232 -18.19 -7.96 10.65
C THR A 232 -18.99 -6.92 11.42
N GLU A 233 -18.97 -5.66 10.98
CA GLU A 233 -19.75 -4.56 11.59
C GLU A 233 -20.32 -3.70 10.47
N ALA A 234 -21.58 -3.29 10.63
CA ALA A 234 -22.29 -2.35 9.77
C ALA A 234 -23.29 -1.58 10.63
N ASP A 235 -22.95 -0.35 11.01
CA ASP A 235 -23.79 0.49 11.87
C ASP A 235 -23.51 1.97 11.59
N ASN A 236 -24.56 2.80 11.55
CA ASN A 236 -24.46 4.26 11.42
C ASN A 236 -23.47 4.73 10.33
N ASP A 237 -23.55 4.16 9.13
CA ASP A 237 -22.67 4.45 7.99
C ASP A 237 -21.19 4.15 8.23
N GLU A 238 -20.86 3.37 9.26
CA GLU A 238 -19.56 2.77 9.50
C GLU A 238 -19.58 1.25 9.22
N TYR A 239 -18.58 0.78 8.49
CA TYR A 239 -18.45 -0.61 8.07
C TYR A 239 -17.05 -1.11 8.41
N LEU A 240 -16.96 -2.28 9.06
CA LEU A 240 -15.70 -2.91 9.40
C LEU A 240 -15.51 -4.22 8.67
N PHE A 241 -14.42 -4.30 7.91
CA PHE A 241 -13.95 -5.49 7.24
C PHE A 241 -12.74 -6.04 7.99
N VAL A 242 -12.79 -7.31 8.37
CA VAL A 242 -11.78 -7.98 9.19
C VAL A 242 -11.15 -9.13 8.41
N ASP A 243 -9.83 -9.29 8.50
CA ASP A 243 -9.09 -10.35 7.82
C ASP A 243 -9.75 -11.72 8.04
N ALA A 244 -10.05 -12.41 6.96
CA ALA A 244 -10.86 -13.63 6.93
C ALA A 244 -10.16 -14.84 7.57
N TYR A 245 -8.83 -14.80 7.69
CA TYR A 245 -8.04 -15.84 8.32
C TYR A 245 -7.72 -15.48 9.75
N GLY A 246 -6.97 -14.41 9.95
CA GLY A 246 -6.36 -14.03 11.21
C GLY A 246 -7.00 -12.83 11.88
N GLY A 247 -8.20 -12.42 11.50
CA GLY A 247 -9.01 -11.50 12.29
C GLY A 247 -8.39 -10.11 12.49
N LYS A 248 -8.89 -9.38 13.49
CA LYS A 248 -8.41 -8.02 13.80
C LYS A 248 -6.95 -7.98 14.23
N GLN A 249 -6.35 -9.11 14.63
CA GLN A 249 -4.93 -9.16 14.97
C GLN A 249 -4.01 -9.17 13.73
N ILE A 250 -4.54 -9.48 12.55
CA ILE A 250 -3.77 -9.46 11.30
C ILE A 250 -4.02 -8.18 10.53
N MET A 251 -5.26 -7.96 10.07
CA MET A 251 -5.63 -6.77 9.32
C MET A 251 -7.11 -6.44 9.51
N TRP A 252 -7.43 -5.16 9.34
CA TRP A 252 -8.80 -4.71 9.23
C TRP A 252 -8.87 -3.39 8.46
N VAL A 253 -10.02 -3.16 7.83
CA VAL A 253 -10.35 -1.95 7.08
C VAL A 253 -11.66 -1.41 7.62
N LYS A 254 -11.66 -0.18 8.13
CA LYS A 254 -12.87 0.54 8.53
C LYS A 254 -13.18 1.62 7.51
N ILE A 255 -14.42 1.66 7.04
CA ILE A 255 -14.89 2.66 6.07
C ILE A 255 -16.09 3.36 6.68
N SER A 256 -16.09 4.69 6.69
CA SER A 256 -17.24 5.48 7.12
C SER A 256 -17.64 6.53 6.11
N PHE A 257 -18.94 6.82 6.05
CA PHE A 257 -19.51 7.80 5.14
C PHE A 257 -20.23 8.91 5.89
N LYS A 258 -20.15 10.14 5.36
CA LYS A 258 -20.94 11.28 5.82
C LYS A 258 -21.19 12.22 4.65
N ASN A 259 -22.43 12.28 4.17
CA ASN A 259 -22.78 12.98 2.92
C ASN A 259 -21.88 12.47 1.77
N ASP A 260 -21.24 13.38 1.03
CA ASP A 260 -20.27 13.05 -0.02
C ASP A 260 -18.85 12.82 0.51
N GLN A 261 -18.65 12.59 1.81
CA GLN A 261 -17.33 12.28 2.37
C GLN A 261 -17.19 10.79 2.71
N MET A 262 -16.00 10.25 2.46
CA MET A 262 -15.60 8.92 2.88
C MET A 262 -14.29 8.97 3.67
N LYS A 263 -14.23 8.22 4.76
CA LYS A 263 -12.99 7.96 5.50
C LYS A 263 -12.69 6.47 5.46
N MET A 264 -11.48 6.11 5.05
CA MET A 264 -11.00 4.72 5.04
C MET A 264 -9.76 4.60 5.92
N LEU A 265 -9.83 3.73 6.93
CA LEU A 265 -8.74 3.41 7.84
C LEU A 265 -8.36 1.95 7.66
N THR A 266 -7.10 1.70 7.29
CA THR A 266 -6.56 0.34 7.14
C THR A 266 -5.44 0.11 8.14
N TYR A 267 -5.50 -1.02 8.83
CA TYR A 267 -4.45 -1.47 9.75
C TYR A 267 -3.92 -2.83 9.30
N THR A 268 -2.61 -3.01 9.46
CA THR A 268 -1.95 -4.27 9.12
C THR A 268 -0.86 -4.62 10.12
N SER A 269 -0.74 -5.92 10.37
CA SER A 269 0.31 -6.55 11.16
C SER A 269 1.65 -6.66 10.42
N LYS A 270 1.79 -6.27 9.15
CA LYS A 270 3.04 -6.38 8.37
C LYS A 270 3.67 -7.79 8.45
N MET A 271 3.19 -8.72 7.62
CA MET A 271 3.60 -10.13 7.58
C MET A 271 3.73 -10.79 8.97
N GLY A 272 2.74 -10.59 9.85
CA GLY A 272 2.66 -11.28 11.14
C GLY A 272 3.43 -10.65 12.30
N MET A 273 3.58 -9.31 12.37
CA MET A 273 3.91 -8.65 13.64
C MET A 273 2.73 -8.77 14.63
N LYS A 274 3.03 -8.78 15.93
CA LYS A 274 2.05 -9.06 16.99
C LYS A 274 0.90 -8.04 17.12
N THR A 275 1.04 -6.84 16.57
CA THR A 275 0.03 -5.77 16.71
C THR A 275 -0.09 -5.02 15.39
N PRO A 276 -1.30 -4.94 14.81
CA PRO A 276 -1.55 -4.12 13.65
C PRO A 276 -1.27 -2.65 13.91
N SER A 277 -0.64 -2.01 12.95
CA SER A 277 -0.41 -0.56 12.92
C SER A 277 -1.17 0.07 11.77
N LYS A 278 -1.48 1.37 11.88
CA LYS A 278 -2.08 2.14 10.80
C LYS A 278 -1.21 2.02 9.54
N HIS A 279 -1.84 1.66 8.44
CA HIS A 279 -1.21 1.46 7.14
C HIS A 279 -1.65 2.55 6.15
N ILE A 280 -2.96 2.77 6.07
CA ILE A 280 -3.61 3.77 5.22
C ILE A 280 -4.62 4.53 6.06
N GLU A 281 -4.67 5.85 5.90
CA GLU A 281 -5.80 6.69 6.29
C GLU A 281 -6.13 7.62 5.12
N PHE A 282 -7.29 7.44 4.51
CA PHE A 282 -7.77 8.25 3.39
C PHE A 282 -9.00 9.04 3.83
N ASP A 283 -8.99 10.35 3.56
CA ASP A 283 -10.14 11.23 3.72
C ASP A 283 -10.49 11.80 2.33
N GLY A 284 -11.59 11.31 1.75
CA GLY A 284 -12.01 11.63 0.37
C GLY A 284 -13.37 12.31 0.28
N ARG A 285 -13.57 13.06 -0.81
CA ARG A 285 -14.87 13.56 -1.25
C ARG A 285 -15.29 12.85 -2.54
N LYS A 286 -16.58 12.57 -2.68
CA LYS A 286 -17.16 11.98 -3.88
C LYS A 286 -17.24 13.03 -4.98
N LEU A 287 -16.64 12.74 -6.11
CA LEU A 287 -16.77 13.48 -7.36
C LEU A 287 -17.42 12.57 -8.41
N HIS A 288 -17.85 13.16 -9.53
CA HIS A 288 -18.13 12.45 -10.78
C HIS A 288 -19.04 11.22 -10.64
N GLN A 289 -20.17 11.40 -9.95
CA GLN A 289 -21.09 10.31 -9.64
C GLN A 289 -21.67 9.64 -10.90
N ASP A 290 -21.69 10.35 -12.03
CA ASP A 290 -22.16 9.85 -13.32
C ASP A 290 -21.40 8.59 -13.76
N LEU A 291 -20.09 8.48 -13.49
CA LEU A 291 -19.33 7.29 -13.83
C LEU A 291 -19.86 6.03 -13.13
N ALA A 292 -20.07 6.14 -11.81
CA ALA A 292 -20.58 5.06 -11.00
C ALA A 292 -22.05 4.76 -11.32
N GLN A 293 -22.89 5.79 -11.51
CA GLN A 293 -24.30 5.62 -11.90
C GLN A 293 -24.46 4.92 -13.26
N ASN A 294 -23.62 5.29 -14.24
CA ASN A 294 -23.62 4.65 -15.56
C ASN A 294 -23.21 3.17 -15.46
N ALA A 295 -22.16 2.86 -14.70
CA ALA A 295 -21.74 1.49 -14.43
C ALA A 295 -22.83 0.69 -13.71
N ALA A 296 -23.43 1.27 -12.67
CA ALA A 296 -24.50 0.64 -11.91
C ALA A 296 -25.72 0.32 -12.77
N LYS A 297 -26.12 1.26 -13.64
CA LYS A 297 -27.19 1.04 -14.62
C LYS A 297 -26.83 -0.05 -15.64
N LYS A 298 -25.61 -0.03 -16.19
CA LYS A 298 -25.13 -1.05 -17.15
C LYS A 298 -25.20 -2.46 -16.56
N TYR A 299 -24.82 -2.60 -15.28
CA TYR A 299 -24.69 -3.90 -14.63
C TYR A 299 -25.82 -4.27 -13.66
N GLN A 300 -26.87 -3.45 -13.57
CA GLN A 300 -28.00 -3.66 -12.65
C GLN A 300 -27.55 -3.81 -11.18
N PHE A 301 -26.59 -2.97 -10.77
CA PHE A 301 -25.98 -2.97 -9.45
C PHE A 301 -26.66 -1.96 -8.50
N PRO A 302 -26.72 -2.22 -7.18
CA PRO A 302 -26.27 -3.44 -6.51
C PRO A 302 -27.35 -4.53 -6.44
N SER A 303 -26.91 -5.78 -6.52
CA SER A 303 -27.71 -6.98 -6.31
C SER A 303 -27.07 -7.84 -5.21
N LYS A 304 -27.87 -8.76 -4.63
CA LYS A 304 -27.41 -9.71 -3.60
C LYS A 304 -26.98 -11.05 -4.18
N GLU A 305 -26.72 -11.13 -5.49
CA GLU A 305 -26.23 -12.36 -6.12
C GLU A 305 -24.85 -12.72 -5.57
N VAL A 306 -24.68 -13.96 -5.13
CA VAL A 306 -23.41 -14.45 -4.58
C VAL A 306 -22.40 -14.62 -5.71
N VAL A 307 -21.29 -13.90 -5.62
CA VAL A 307 -20.21 -13.97 -6.61
C VAL A 307 -19.27 -15.14 -6.31
N LYS A 308 -19.01 -15.39 -5.02
CA LYS A 308 -18.18 -16.51 -4.57
C LYS A 308 -18.74 -17.08 -3.27
N SER A 309 -18.77 -18.40 -3.16
CA SER A 309 -19.22 -19.11 -1.95
C SER A 309 -18.04 -19.80 -1.27
N PHE A 310 -17.99 -19.63 0.05
CA PHE A 310 -17.00 -20.14 1.00
C PHE A 310 -17.75 -20.79 2.18
N PRO A 311 -18.46 -21.90 1.97
CA PRO A 311 -19.38 -22.47 2.96
C PRO A 311 -18.66 -23.00 4.20
N GLN A 312 -17.36 -23.31 4.09
CA GLN A 312 -16.49 -23.72 5.20
C GLN A 312 -15.51 -22.63 5.65
N GLY A 313 -15.72 -21.39 5.19
CA GLY A 313 -14.76 -20.31 5.32
C GLY A 313 -13.73 -20.32 4.18
N MET A 314 -12.73 -19.44 4.29
CA MET A 314 -11.68 -19.32 3.27
C MET A 314 -10.85 -20.62 3.21
N PRO A 315 -10.46 -21.09 2.01
CA PRO A 315 -9.58 -22.24 1.86
C PRO A 315 -8.29 -22.04 2.64
N LEU A 316 -7.93 -22.98 3.52
CA LEU A 316 -6.64 -22.96 4.22
C LEU A 316 -5.51 -23.02 3.21
N GLN A 317 -4.49 -22.19 3.43
CA GLN A 317 -3.31 -22.12 2.58
C GLN A 317 -2.12 -22.78 3.27
N ASP A 318 -1.20 -23.29 2.47
CA ASP A 318 0.16 -23.54 2.91
C ASP A 318 0.96 -22.25 2.69
N TRP A 319 1.20 -21.51 3.77
CA TRP A 319 2.03 -20.30 3.72
C TRP A 319 3.54 -20.64 3.64
N GLY A 320 3.88 -21.92 3.51
CA GLY A 320 5.23 -22.43 3.40
C GLY A 320 5.95 -22.51 4.75
N PRO A 321 7.10 -23.20 4.82
CA PRO A 321 7.89 -23.32 6.04
C PRO A 321 8.42 -21.96 6.53
N GLU A 322 8.42 -20.96 5.67
CA GLU A 322 8.91 -19.61 5.95
C GLU A 322 7.90 -18.74 6.73
N TYR A 323 6.62 -19.08 6.64
CA TYR A 323 5.52 -18.39 7.33
C TYR A 323 4.64 -19.41 8.05
N PRO A 324 5.09 -19.95 9.20
CA PRO A 324 4.35 -20.97 9.94
C PRO A 324 3.05 -20.45 10.58
N VAL A 325 2.67 -19.19 10.35
CA VAL A 325 1.50 -18.51 10.91
C VAL A 325 0.85 -17.59 9.87
N VAL A 326 -0.43 -17.27 10.05
CA VAL A 326 -1.16 -16.35 9.18
C VAL A 326 -0.46 -14.99 9.11
N THR A 327 -0.32 -14.49 7.87
CA THR A 327 0.33 -13.22 7.57
C THR A 327 -0.67 -12.22 6.98
N SER A 328 -0.25 -10.96 6.80
CA SER A 328 -1.05 -9.92 6.14
C SER A 328 -1.19 -10.08 4.62
N ALA A 329 -0.77 -11.22 4.07
CA ALA A 329 -1.01 -11.63 2.69
C ALA A 329 -1.42 -13.10 2.69
N SER A 330 -2.69 -13.35 2.36
CA SER A 330 -3.28 -14.69 2.42
C SER A 330 -2.75 -15.60 1.32
N TYR A 331 -2.58 -15.06 0.12
CA TYR A 331 -2.04 -15.76 -1.05
C TYR A 331 -0.82 -14.98 -1.55
N ILE A 332 0.32 -15.66 -1.67
CA ILE A 332 1.59 -15.02 -2.00
C ILE A 332 2.31 -15.85 -3.06
N MET A 333 2.80 -15.19 -4.11
CA MET A 333 3.71 -15.81 -5.06
C MET A 333 4.70 -14.78 -5.59
N ALA A 334 5.96 -15.16 -5.76
CA ALA A 334 6.98 -14.35 -6.40
C ALA A 334 7.51 -15.10 -7.62
N ASN A 335 7.59 -14.42 -8.76
CA ASN A 335 8.22 -14.92 -9.98
C ASN A 335 8.68 -13.74 -10.83
N ASP A 336 9.78 -13.92 -11.55
CA ASP A 336 10.36 -12.95 -12.47
C ASP A 336 9.47 -12.66 -13.68
N ASP A 337 8.44 -13.45 -13.95
CA ASP A 337 7.58 -13.25 -15.12
C ASP A 337 6.51 -12.15 -14.94
N TYR A 338 6.21 -11.72 -13.71
CA TYR A 338 5.21 -10.68 -13.38
C TYR A 338 3.82 -10.88 -14.00
N ASN A 339 3.53 -12.06 -14.55
CA ASN A 339 2.25 -12.35 -15.17
C ASN A 339 1.20 -12.56 -14.07
N TYR A 340 0.29 -11.59 -13.94
CA TYR A 340 -0.78 -11.60 -12.95
C TYR A 340 -1.60 -12.89 -12.93
N ALA A 341 -1.99 -13.40 -14.11
CA ALA A 341 -2.83 -14.58 -14.20
C ALA A 341 -2.07 -15.83 -13.72
N LEU A 342 -0.81 -15.97 -14.14
CA LEU A 342 0.04 -17.09 -13.73
C LEU A 342 0.36 -17.03 -12.23
N LEU A 343 0.76 -15.87 -11.73
CA LEU A 343 1.11 -15.67 -10.32
C LEU A 343 -0.07 -15.89 -9.40
N GLY A 344 -1.25 -15.38 -9.78
CA GLY A 344 -2.49 -15.64 -9.06
C GLY A 344 -2.78 -17.13 -9.00
N GLU A 345 -2.67 -17.86 -10.12
CA GLU A 345 -2.91 -19.30 -10.19
C GLU A 345 -1.93 -20.09 -9.32
N MET A 346 -0.64 -19.79 -9.43
CA MET A 346 0.41 -20.40 -8.61
C MET A 346 0.24 -20.11 -7.12
N SER A 347 -0.29 -18.93 -6.75
CA SER A 347 -0.54 -18.58 -5.35
C SER A 347 -1.73 -19.31 -4.74
N GLY A 348 -2.59 -19.94 -5.55
CA GLY A 348 -3.82 -20.60 -5.09
C GLY A 348 -5.00 -19.64 -4.84
N ASP A 349 -4.93 -18.39 -5.31
CA ASP A 349 -5.97 -17.38 -5.09
C ASP A 349 -7.37 -17.86 -5.57
N PRO A 350 -8.42 -17.79 -4.75
CA PRO A 350 -9.74 -18.31 -5.10
C PRO A 350 -10.50 -17.43 -6.09
N ILE A 351 -10.04 -16.20 -6.36
CA ILE A 351 -10.58 -15.32 -7.40
C ILE A 351 -9.43 -14.84 -8.27
N GLN A 352 -9.32 -15.41 -9.46
CA GLN A 352 -8.28 -15.10 -10.44
C GLN A 352 -8.73 -13.94 -11.34
N ILE A 353 -7.79 -13.25 -11.98
CA ILE A 353 -8.13 -12.18 -12.95
C ILE A 353 -9.04 -12.69 -14.08
N LYS A 354 -8.85 -13.95 -14.50
CA LYS A 354 -9.69 -14.62 -15.51
C LYS A 354 -11.14 -14.85 -15.08
N ASP A 355 -11.41 -14.83 -13.77
CA ASP A 355 -12.76 -14.96 -13.22
C ASP A 355 -13.50 -13.62 -13.19
N ILE A 356 -12.78 -12.51 -13.35
CA ILE A 356 -13.32 -11.15 -13.30
C ILE A 356 -13.73 -10.73 -14.71
N LYS A 357 -15.01 -10.37 -14.86
CA LYS A 357 -15.58 -9.91 -16.13
C LYS A 357 -15.68 -8.39 -16.17
N ASN A 358 -15.82 -7.86 -17.39
CA ASN A 358 -16.06 -6.44 -17.67
C ASN A 358 -14.97 -5.51 -17.12
N ILE A 359 -13.74 -6.01 -17.17
CA ILE A 359 -12.50 -5.26 -16.95
C ILE A 359 -11.72 -5.25 -18.26
N ALA A 360 -10.91 -4.21 -18.44
CA ALA A 360 -10.03 -4.02 -19.57
C ALA A 360 -8.55 -4.11 -19.15
N SER A 361 -7.70 -4.24 -20.15
CA SER A 361 -6.26 -4.06 -20.04
C SER A 361 -5.75 -3.17 -21.17
N LEU A 362 -4.67 -2.44 -20.89
CA LEU A 362 -4.01 -1.57 -21.85
C LEU A 362 -2.52 -1.92 -21.87
N HIS A 363 -2.07 -2.47 -22.99
CA HIS A 363 -0.67 -2.70 -23.27
C HIS A 363 -0.03 -1.44 -23.85
N LEU A 364 0.95 -0.90 -23.14
CA LEU A 364 1.69 0.30 -23.49
C LEU A 364 3.07 -0.10 -24.00
N LYS A 365 3.45 0.43 -25.17
CA LYS A 365 4.77 0.23 -25.76
C LYS A 365 5.49 1.57 -25.92
N PHE A 366 6.60 1.75 -25.22
CA PHE A 366 7.36 2.99 -25.16
C PHE A 366 8.55 2.97 -26.11
N SER A 367 8.55 3.86 -27.09
CA SER A 367 9.71 4.05 -27.98
C SER A 367 10.95 4.55 -27.23
N ARG A 368 10.74 5.46 -26.26
CA ARG A 368 11.78 6.18 -25.50
C ARG A 368 12.83 6.87 -26.39
N GLU A 369 12.40 7.28 -27.59
CA GLU A 369 13.18 8.10 -28.52
C GLU A 369 12.88 9.61 -28.37
N ASP A 370 11.88 9.95 -27.56
CA ASP A 370 11.42 11.31 -27.25
C ASP A 370 11.99 11.83 -25.92
N LEU A 371 11.35 12.83 -25.30
CA LEU A 371 11.82 13.44 -24.06
C LEU A 371 11.75 12.51 -22.84
N SER A 372 11.17 11.31 -22.98
CA SER A 372 11.14 10.26 -21.95
C SER A 372 12.40 9.40 -21.86
N LYS A 373 13.37 9.60 -22.76
CA LYS A 373 14.61 8.80 -22.81
C LYS A 373 15.34 8.80 -21.46
N GLY A 374 15.47 7.61 -20.87
CA GLY A 374 16.17 7.40 -19.59
C GLY A 374 15.44 7.95 -18.37
N LYS A 375 14.13 8.20 -18.45
CA LYS A 375 13.32 8.78 -17.37
C LYS A 375 12.07 7.94 -17.08
N ASN A 376 11.60 7.99 -15.83
CA ASN A 376 10.30 7.41 -15.48
C ASN A 376 9.19 8.19 -16.18
N ILE A 377 8.08 7.52 -16.45
CA ILE A 377 6.89 8.13 -17.08
C ILE A 377 5.72 7.95 -16.11
N GLN A 378 5.12 9.05 -15.68
CA GLN A 378 3.81 9.03 -15.04
C GLN A 378 2.74 8.98 -16.13
N VAL A 379 1.88 7.98 -16.07
CA VAL A 379 0.71 7.88 -16.94
C VAL A 379 -0.47 8.45 -16.16
N TYR A 380 -1.36 9.17 -16.81
CA TYR A 380 -2.60 9.65 -16.24
C TYR A 380 -3.75 9.14 -17.08
N LEU A 381 -4.62 8.33 -16.48
CA LEU A 381 -5.95 8.06 -17.03
C LEU A 381 -6.93 9.05 -16.42
N SER A 382 -7.68 9.77 -17.24
CA SER A 382 -8.60 10.82 -16.78
C SER A 382 -9.94 10.76 -17.52
N ARG A 383 -10.97 11.40 -16.95
CA ARG A 383 -12.31 11.49 -17.58
C ARG A 383 -12.34 12.47 -18.76
N VAL A 384 -11.54 13.52 -18.66
CA VAL A 384 -11.43 14.58 -19.66
C VAL A 384 -9.96 14.78 -20.04
N PRO A 385 -9.64 15.41 -21.18
CA PRO A 385 -8.27 15.74 -21.52
C PRO A 385 -7.59 16.58 -20.43
N LEU A 386 -6.33 16.26 -20.11
CA LEU A 386 -5.46 17.12 -19.29
C LEU A 386 -4.77 18.21 -20.11
N THR A 387 -5.05 18.25 -21.42
CA THR A 387 -4.58 19.28 -22.36
C THR A 387 -5.76 20.04 -22.96
N ASN A 388 -5.54 21.30 -23.32
CA ASN A 388 -6.51 22.16 -23.99
C ASN A 388 -6.64 21.81 -25.48
N GLU A 389 -7.61 22.42 -26.16
CA GLU A 389 -7.81 22.26 -27.61
C GLU A 389 -6.61 22.74 -28.44
N ASP A 390 -5.88 23.74 -27.93
CA ASP A 390 -4.62 24.22 -28.53
C ASP A 390 -3.41 23.34 -28.17
N THR A 391 -3.66 22.18 -27.57
CA THR A 391 -2.69 21.17 -27.10
C THR A 391 -1.86 21.56 -25.88
N SER A 392 -2.01 22.77 -25.34
CA SER A 392 -1.30 23.19 -24.11
C SER A 392 -1.76 22.37 -22.90
N PHE A 393 -0.87 22.15 -21.93
CA PHE A 393 -1.21 21.48 -20.69
C PHE A 393 -2.11 22.37 -19.82
N LYS A 394 -3.11 21.78 -19.14
CA LYS A 394 -3.99 22.52 -18.23
C LYS A 394 -3.26 22.85 -16.94
N SER A 395 -2.72 24.06 -16.88
CA SER A 395 -1.87 24.50 -15.77
C SER A 395 -2.31 25.84 -15.17
N ALA A 396 -2.30 25.93 -13.84
CA ALA A 396 -2.48 27.16 -13.08
C ALA A 396 -1.30 27.36 -12.13
N TYR A 397 -0.77 28.59 -12.08
CA TYR A 397 0.37 28.95 -11.21
C TYR A 397 1.62 28.07 -11.38
N GLY A 398 1.82 27.50 -12.58
CA GLY A 398 2.96 26.63 -12.89
C GLY A 398 2.78 25.16 -12.48
N TYR A 399 1.58 24.75 -12.05
CA TYR A 399 1.23 23.37 -11.72
C TYR A 399 -0.01 22.95 -12.50
N ILE A 400 -0.32 21.65 -12.56
CA ILE A 400 -1.62 21.18 -13.06
C ILE A 400 -2.78 21.91 -12.36
N GLU A 401 -3.79 22.30 -13.13
CA GLU A 401 -5.03 22.85 -12.58
C GLU A 401 -5.71 21.84 -11.66
N GLN A 402 -6.15 22.27 -10.48
CA GLN A 402 -6.82 21.38 -9.53
C GLN A 402 -8.08 20.74 -10.13
N GLU A 403 -8.83 21.48 -10.94
CA GLU A 403 -10.01 20.95 -11.63
C GLU A 403 -9.64 19.84 -12.62
N ALA A 404 -8.51 19.95 -13.32
CA ALA A 404 -8.02 18.90 -14.22
C ALA A 404 -7.47 17.69 -13.43
N MET A 405 -6.75 17.94 -12.33
CA MET A 405 -6.25 16.88 -11.45
C MET A 405 -7.39 16.06 -10.84
N ASP A 406 -8.48 16.71 -10.43
CA ASP A 406 -9.67 16.07 -9.87
C ASP A 406 -10.45 15.21 -10.89
N GLU A 407 -10.04 15.18 -12.16
CA GLU A 407 -10.58 14.32 -13.22
C GLU A 407 -9.75 13.04 -13.46
N VAL A 408 -8.60 12.91 -12.78
CA VAL A 408 -7.70 11.74 -12.88
C VAL A 408 -8.29 10.54 -12.13
N LEU A 409 -8.38 9.41 -12.84
CA LEU A 409 -8.92 8.14 -12.35
C LEU A 409 -7.83 7.16 -11.90
N LEU A 410 -6.65 7.21 -12.54
CA LEU A 410 -5.51 6.33 -12.26
C LEU A 410 -4.22 7.03 -12.71
N PHE A 411 -3.14 6.86 -11.94
CA PHE A 411 -1.87 7.57 -12.17
C PHE A 411 -0.64 6.67 -11.98
N PRO A 412 -0.41 5.63 -12.80
CA PRO A 412 0.68 4.70 -12.60
C PRO A 412 2.04 5.28 -13.02
N GLU A 413 3.12 4.83 -12.39
CA GLU A 413 4.49 5.19 -12.79
C GLU A 413 5.20 4.03 -13.50
N ILE A 414 5.75 4.30 -14.68
CA ILE A 414 6.51 3.35 -15.48
C ILE A 414 8.00 3.65 -15.36
N ASP A 415 8.75 2.68 -14.86
CA ASP A 415 10.20 2.75 -14.67
C ASP A 415 10.92 2.90 -16.01
N TYR A 416 11.96 3.73 -16.05
CA TYR A 416 12.74 4.03 -17.26
C TYR A 416 13.32 2.80 -17.97
N ARG A 417 13.49 1.68 -17.25
CA ARG A 417 14.00 0.40 -17.78
C ARG A 417 12.96 -0.33 -18.63
N ASP A 418 11.68 0.01 -18.52
CA ASP A 418 10.60 -0.69 -19.21
C ASP A 418 10.29 -0.09 -20.57
N GLN A 419 10.36 -0.92 -21.61
CA GLN A 419 9.90 -0.59 -22.96
C GLN A 419 8.44 -0.99 -23.18
N GLU A 420 7.91 -1.89 -22.38
CA GLU A 420 6.53 -2.36 -22.47
C GLU A 420 5.95 -2.55 -21.07
N PHE A 421 4.67 -2.21 -20.89
CA PHE A 421 3.95 -2.42 -19.65
C PHE A 421 2.46 -2.64 -19.91
N THR A 422 1.84 -3.59 -19.20
CA THR A 422 0.39 -3.84 -19.31
C THR A 422 -0.32 -3.38 -18.05
N LEU A 423 -1.16 -2.35 -18.18
CA LEU A 423 -2.14 -1.97 -17.18
C LEU A 423 -3.28 -3.00 -17.19
N THR A 424 -3.59 -3.59 -16.04
CA THR A 424 -4.67 -4.59 -15.89
C THR A 424 -5.72 -4.12 -14.90
N TYR A 425 -6.88 -4.79 -14.89
CA TYR A 425 -8.05 -4.45 -14.05
C TYR A 425 -8.64 -3.05 -14.30
N LEU A 426 -8.44 -2.49 -15.49
CA LEU A 426 -9.02 -1.20 -15.85
C LEU A 426 -10.54 -1.34 -15.98
N HIS A 427 -11.26 -0.28 -15.64
CA HIS A 427 -12.68 -0.20 -15.96
C HIS A 427 -12.87 0.02 -17.46
N GLU A 428 -13.86 -0.64 -18.05
CA GLU A 428 -14.22 -0.42 -19.45
C GLU A 428 -14.84 0.96 -19.71
N GLY A 429 -14.70 1.42 -20.96
CA GLY A 429 -15.33 2.62 -21.51
C GLY A 429 -14.34 3.73 -21.84
N LYS A 430 -14.90 4.89 -22.16
CA LYS A 430 -14.14 6.05 -22.61
C LYS A 430 -13.35 6.69 -21.48
N CYS A 431 -12.10 7.03 -21.76
CA CYS A 431 -11.24 7.86 -20.92
C CYS A 431 -10.21 8.59 -21.80
N TYR A 432 -9.35 9.38 -21.17
CA TYR A 432 -8.18 9.98 -21.81
C TYR A 432 -6.91 9.47 -21.16
N ILE A 433 -5.84 9.39 -21.94
CA ILE A 433 -4.50 9.07 -21.47
C ILE A 433 -3.54 10.23 -21.75
N THR A 434 -2.76 10.59 -20.75
CA THR A 434 -1.71 11.62 -20.83
C THR A 434 -0.45 11.07 -20.17
N PHE A 435 0.69 11.23 -20.82
CA PHE A 435 2.00 10.85 -20.28
C PHE A 435 2.73 12.09 -19.82
N VAL A 436 3.31 12.05 -18.62
CA VAL A 436 4.11 13.13 -18.04
C VAL A 436 5.44 12.57 -17.55
N VAL A 437 6.51 13.30 -17.77
CA VAL A 437 7.83 13.02 -17.22
C VAL A 437 8.17 14.14 -16.26
N ASP A 438 8.21 13.80 -14.98
CA ASP A 438 8.67 14.67 -13.90
C ASP A 438 10.18 14.95 -14.11
N ASN A 439 10.45 16.09 -14.73
CA ASN A 439 11.79 16.47 -15.15
C ASN A 439 12.51 17.26 -14.05
N ASN A 440 11.75 17.96 -13.20
CA ASN A 440 12.29 18.77 -12.11
C ASN A 440 12.32 18.04 -10.76
N GLN A 441 11.77 16.81 -10.70
CA GLN A 441 11.74 15.90 -9.54
C GLN A 441 10.91 16.42 -8.36
N ASP A 442 9.84 17.17 -8.64
CA ASP A 442 8.92 17.67 -7.61
C ASP A 442 7.70 16.76 -7.37
N MET A 443 7.60 15.66 -8.11
CA MET A 443 6.55 14.63 -8.04
C MET A 443 5.14 15.10 -8.41
N VAL A 444 4.99 16.25 -9.06
CA VAL A 444 3.68 16.75 -9.52
C VAL A 444 3.82 17.37 -10.91
N PRO A 445 2.86 17.18 -11.85
CA PRO A 445 2.98 17.82 -13.15
C PRO A 445 3.07 19.34 -13.03
N SER A 446 4.22 19.89 -13.38
CA SER A 446 4.53 21.29 -13.18
C SER A 446 5.45 21.86 -14.26
N LYS A 447 5.69 23.17 -14.19
CA LYS A 447 6.49 23.92 -15.15
C LYS A 447 7.88 23.27 -15.31
N GLY A 448 8.24 22.98 -16.56
CA GLY A 448 9.51 22.35 -16.92
C GLY A 448 9.42 20.83 -17.12
N ASP A 449 8.30 20.20 -16.78
CA ASP A 449 8.04 18.80 -17.06
C ASP A 449 7.66 18.57 -18.51
N TYR A 450 7.85 17.33 -18.95
CA TYR A 450 7.54 16.94 -20.33
C TYR A 450 6.23 16.19 -20.39
N TYR A 451 5.46 16.38 -21.46
CA TYR A 451 4.16 15.72 -21.58
C TYR A 451 3.80 15.36 -23.02
N SER A 452 2.88 14.40 -23.14
CA SER A 452 2.17 14.09 -24.37
C SER A 452 0.83 14.82 -24.43
N VAL A 453 0.35 15.16 -25.63
CA VAL A 453 -1.04 15.59 -25.79
C VAL A 453 -1.98 14.48 -25.33
N SER A 454 -3.08 14.82 -24.65
CA SER A 454 -4.05 13.83 -24.18
C SER A 454 -4.69 13.11 -25.35
N GLN A 455 -4.78 11.78 -25.28
CA GLN A 455 -5.40 10.95 -26.32
C GLN A 455 -6.68 10.31 -25.76
N GLU A 456 -7.78 10.33 -26.52
CA GLU A 456 -9.00 9.60 -26.16
C GLU A 456 -8.76 8.09 -26.34
N LEU A 457 -9.19 7.30 -25.37
CA LEU A 457 -9.22 5.85 -25.41
C LEU A 457 -10.66 5.36 -25.22
N ASP A 458 -10.98 4.22 -25.85
CA ASP A 458 -12.15 3.42 -25.51
C ASP A 458 -11.65 2.05 -25.04
N LEU A 459 -11.65 1.84 -23.72
CA LEU A 459 -11.09 0.64 -23.09
C LEU A 459 -12.11 -0.49 -23.14
N VAL A 460 -11.81 -1.55 -23.90
CA VAL A 460 -12.64 -2.76 -23.98
C VAL A 460 -11.72 -3.97 -24.14
N GLY A 461 -11.84 -4.97 -23.25
CA GLY A 461 -11.03 -6.18 -23.32
C GLY A 461 -9.53 -5.89 -23.28
N GLU A 462 -8.83 -6.08 -24.39
CA GLU A 462 -7.39 -5.79 -24.52
C GLU A 462 -7.16 -4.69 -25.56
N SER A 463 -6.56 -3.58 -25.11
CA SER A 463 -6.16 -2.46 -25.96
C SER A 463 -4.64 -2.33 -26.03
N ASN A 464 -4.12 -1.77 -27.12
CA ASN A 464 -2.70 -1.52 -27.31
C ASN A 464 -2.47 -0.05 -27.67
N LEU A 465 -1.39 0.54 -27.14
CA LEU A 465 -1.00 1.91 -27.46
C LEU A 465 0.52 2.04 -27.55
N GLU A 466 1.00 2.60 -28.66
CA GLU A 466 2.39 3.03 -28.80
C GLU A 466 2.58 4.44 -28.24
N VAL A 467 3.65 4.63 -27.48
CA VAL A 467 4.01 5.88 -26.80
C VAL A 467 5.30 6.42 -27.40
N ASN A 468 5.17 7.46 -28.21
CA ASN A 468 6.26 8.08 -28.97
C ASN A 468 6.10 9.60 -29.13
N ASN A 469 5.27 10.22 -28.30
CA ASN A 469 4.82 11.61 -28.45
C ASN A 469 4.97 12.43 -27.16
N ILE A 470 5.90 12.07 -26.26
CA ILE A 470 6.25 12.91 -25.10
C ILE A 470 7.25 13.97 -25.59
N THR A 471 6.73 15.01 -26.24
CA THR A 471 7.53 16.01 -26.98
C THR A 471 7.33 17.44 -26.51
N ASN A 472 6.34 17.69 -25.64
CA ASN A 472 6.00 19.04 -25.19
C ASN A 472 6.59 19.31 -23.80
N THR A 473 6.67 20.59 -23.42
CA THR A 473 7.10 21.03 -22.08
C THR A 473 6.01 21.89 -21.46
N ILE A 474 5.69 21.65 -20.18
CA ILE A 474 4.75 22.48 -19.41
C ILE A 474 5.39 23.85 -19.16
N ASN A 475 4.70 24.93 -19.51
CA ASN A 475 5.24 26.29 -19.54
C ASN A 475 4.99 27.11 -18.28
#